data_AF-A0A9E5C4L0-F1
#
_entry.id   AF-A0A9E5C4L0-F1
#
_cell.length_a   1.000
_cell.length_b   1.000
_cell.length_c   1.000
_cell.angle_alpha   90.00
_cell.angle_beta   90.00
_cell.angle_gamma   90.00
#
_symmetry.space_group_name_H-M   'P 1'
#
loop_
_entity.id
_entity.type
_entity.pdbx_description
1 polymer ?
#
loop_
_entity_poly.entity_id
_entity_poly.type
_entity_poly.pdbx_seq_one_letter_code
_entity_poly.pdbx_strand_id
1 'polypeptide(L)'
;MSDISITSSDQGRRKLWLRSVGLVALLGFAVSACSELKSSEEPVGKEITVFIDEQGYDPKSFEIAQGDTVIFENVGEEPHWPASNIHPTHRMYPEAGAEYCGTDEQLTSFDACAPLMPGDSYRFKFNHPGTWRFHDHLNPEFGGKVNVLEVEGIADPALQTEPTERPERAYDDDIPEISPEIFQDEGALYSYIRKYGPALTIQYLYELQAEYGDCHSTAHKAGRYAYEIFNAQAFQTCSAECHSGCYHGATESYFRDKGTANLEQDLAIICSSGLNPFFSHQCFHGVGHGLMAFSDYELLEALSNCDLIPDGAESCYSGVFMENVVGGLSPTIGHFTDYLSDDPQFPCDIVPEKYKNACYFYQTSRMVQIFDWDFSKVAEACGEAGERYQQPCFESMGRDVGGLRLDNNIDAIADCGAAPLGNPRIWCLTGAVQNSFWVPDGQDVALDFCSRLDVPGEKQSCYDTIIRRAPLVIEAEADLEAFCLKAEESFQDECLKAVAIAS
;
A
#
# COMPACT_ATOMS: atom_id res chain seq x y z
N MET A 1 -24.61 -41.40 54.92
CA MET A 1 -24.29 -41.60 56.35
C MET A 1 -23.49 -40.41 56.81
N SER A 2 -23.89 -39.77 57.92
CA SER A 2 -23.13 -38.76 58.71
C SER A 2 -22.51 -37.61 57.90
N ASP A 3 -23.10 -36.42 57.79
CA ASP A 3 -23.60 -35.49 58.84
C ASP A 3 -22.56 -35.10 59.89
N ILE A 4 -22.15 -33.82 59.86
CA ILE A 4 -21.92 -32.96 61.04
C ILE A 4 -22.67 -31.65 60.76
N SER A 5 -23.23 -31.04 61.80
CA SER A 5 -24.33 -30.06 61.69
C SER A 5 -24.24 -28.95 62.76
N ILE A 6 -25.07 -27.89 62.60
CA ILE A 6 -25.58 -26.99 63.69
C ILE A 6 -24.53 -25.98 64.23
N THR A 7 -24.74 -24.67 64.46
CA THR A 7 -25.84 -23.65 64.38
C THR A 7 -25.22 -22.23 64.55
N SER A 8 -25.87 -21.05 64.53
CA SER A 8 -27.29 -20.59 64.47
C SER A 8 -27.40 -19.18 63.86
N SER A 9 -28.61 -18.86 63.39
CA SER A 9 -29.16 -17.54 63.07
C SER A 9 -29.07 -16.47 64.18
N ASP A 10 -29.22 -15.19 63.79
CA ASP A 10 -30.21 -14.31 64.43
C ASP A 10 -30.91 -13.38 63.40
N GLN A 11 -32.09 -12.83 63.75
CA GLN A 11 -33.03 -12.12 62.86
C GLN A 11 -33.32 -10.67 63.27
N GLY A 12 -33.70 -9.85 62.28
CA GLY A 12 -34.67 -8.74 62.44
C GLY A 12 -34.14 -7.36 62.02
N ARG A 13 -34.96 -6.39 61.57
CA ARG A 13 -36.42 -6.31 61.28
C ARG A 13 -36.60 -5.31 60.10
N ARG A 14 -37.53 -5.49 59.13
CA ARG A 14 -38.90 -4.89 59.09
C ARG A 14 -38.97 -3.47 59.73
N LYS A 15 -39.42 -2.35 59.13
CA LYS A 15 -40.43 -1.99 58.08
C LYS A 15 -40.17 -0.50 57.67
N LEU A 16 -40.90 0.24 56.80
CA LEU A 16 -41.70 0.04 55.56
C LEU A 16 -42.65 1.28 55.39
N TRP A 17 -42.98 1.72 54.14
CA TRP A 17 -43.96 2.79 53.76
C TRP A 17 -43.51 4.27 53.95
N LEU A 18 -44.04 5.30 53.25
CA LEU A 18 -45.20 5.43 52.33
C LEU A 18 -44.99 6.57 51.29
N ARG A 19 -45.77 6.56 50.20
CA ARG A 19 -45.82 7.60 49.13
C ARG A 19 -46.56 8.87 49.58
N SER A 20 -46.28 10.00 48.93
CA SER A 20 -47.24 11.10 48.71
C SER A 20 -46.89 11.94 47.47
N VAL A 21 -47.91 12.39 46.75
CA VAL A 21 -47.82 13.25 45.54
C VAL A 21 -48.16 14.69 45.93
N GLY A 22 -47.50 15.67 45.32
CA GLY A 22 -47.84 17.09 45.46
C GLY A 22 -47.35 17.89 44.26
N LEU A 23 -48.23 18.67 43.64
CA LEU A 23 -47.98 19.42 42.41
C LEU A 23 -48.40 20.88 42.62
N VAL A 24 -47.44 21.81 42.60
CA VAL A 24 -47.66 23.27 42.54
C VAL A 24 -46.53 23.91 41.73
N ALA A 25 -46.87 24.88 40.89
CA ALA A 25 -45.95 25.58 39.99
C ALA A 25 -45.66 27.04 40.42
N LEU A 26 -44.78 27.68 39.66
CA LEU A 26 -44.48 29.13 39.61
C LEU A 26 -43.70 29.73 40.81
N LEU A 27 -42.44 30.10 40.55
CA LEU A 27 -42.05 31.51 40.34
C LEU A 27 -40.61 31.58 39.83
N GLY A 28 -40.35 32.46 38.87
CA GLY A 28 -39.02 32.57 38.24
C GLY A 28 -38.06 33.46 39.02
N PHE A 29 -36.78 33.12 38.97
CA PHE A 29 -35.68 34.05 39.15
C PHE A 29 -34.68 33.84 38.02
N ALA A 30 -34.45 34.89 37.22
CA ALA A 30 -33.36 34.90 36.26
C ALA A 30 -32.05 35.04 37.04
N VAL A 31 -31.23 34.00 37.02
CA VAL A 31 -29.83 34.09 37.46
C VAL A 31 -28.98 34.19 36.21
N SER A 32 -28.37 35.35 36.01
CA SER A 32 -27.38 35.56 34.95
C SER A 32 -26.16 34.70 35.25
N ALA A 33 -26.04 33.57 34.55
CA ALA A 33 -24.79 32.83 34.49
C ALA A 33 -23.86 33.57 33.52
N CYS A 34 -22.90 34.33 34.06
CA CYS A 34 -21.73 34.71 33.28
C CYS A 34 -20.97 33.42 32.95
N SER A 35 -21.17 32.91 31.75
CA SER A 35 -20.25 31.94 31.15
C SER A 35 -18.97 32.69 30.81
N GLU A 36 -18.00 32.68 31.71
CA GLU A 36 -16.61 32.91 31.33
C GLU A 36 -16.18 31.76 30.41
N LEU A 37 -16.45 31.94 29.11
CA LEU A 37 -15.74 31.23 28.06
C LEU A 37 -14.27 31.55 28.23
N LYS A 38 -13.52 30.62 28.85
CA LYS A 38 -12.07 30.59 28.70
C LYS A 38 -11.79 30.28 27.23
N SER A 39 -11.58 31.34 26.45
CA SER A 39 -10.72 31.22 25.27
C SER A 39 -9.35 30.77 25.77
N SER A 40 -9.00 29.51 25.49
CA SER A 40 -7.62 29.06 25.53
C SER A 40 -7.00 29.36 24.17
N GLU A 41 -6.66 30.63 23.94
CA GLU A 41 -5.64 30.99 22.98
C GLU A 41 -4.32 30.37 23.46
N GLU A 42 -4.08 29.13 23.03
CA GLU A 42 -2.75 28.54 23.01
C GLU A 42 -1.82 29.49 22.23
N PRO A 43 -0.68 29.91 22.78
CA PRO A 43 0.19 30.85 22.09
C PRO A 43 0.79 30.15 20.86
N VAL A 44 0.40 30.60 19.67
CA VAL A 44 0.90 30.14 18.37
C VAL A 44 2.39 30.45 18.24
N GLY A 45 3.17 29.50 17.71
CA GLY A 45 4.61 29.67 17.52
C GLY A 45 5.42 29.21 18.73
N LYS A 46 5.01 28.11 19.36
CA LYS A 46 5.85 27.38 20.31
C LYS A 46 7.01 26.72 19.58
N GLU A 47 8.07 26.46 20.33
CA GLU A 47 9.20 25.65 19.87
C GLU A 47 9.19 24.33 20.65
N ILE A 48 9.29 23.21 19.94
CA ILE A 48 9.49 21.86 20.50
C ILE A 48 10.80 21.29 19.98
N THR A 49 11.56 20.60 20.83
CA THR A 49 12.76 19.87 20.42
C THR A 49 12.43 18.39 20.27
N VAL A 50 12.89 17.80 19.17
CA VAL A 50 12.95 16.36 18.92
C VAL A 50 14.42 15.99 18.85
N PHE A 51 14.82 15.03 19.67
CA PHE A 51 16.19 14.53 19.72
C PHE A 51 16.38 13.38 18.72
N ILE A 52 17.61 13.21 18.25
CA ILE A 52 18.01 12.14 17.35
C ILE A 52 19.31 11.54 17.83
N ASP A 53 19.35 10.22 17.95
CA ASP A 53 20.53 9.41 18.19
C ASP A 53 20.46 8.10 17.40
N GLU A 54 21.38 7.16 17.66
CA GLU A 54 21.44 5.86 16.98
C GLU A 54 20.26 4.92 17.31
N GLN A 55 19.27 5.36 18.10
CA GLN A 55 18.00 4.68 18.34
C GLN A 55 16.82 5.38 17.62
N GLY A 56 17.07 6.49 16.92
CA GLY A 56 16.11 7.25 16.13
C GLY A 56 15.58 8.48 16.84
N TYR A 57 14.33 8.85 16.55
CA TYR A 57 13.70 10.08 17.05
C TYR A 57 13.07 9.91 18.44
N ASP A 58 13.38 10.83 19.38
CA ASP A 58 12.65 10.99 20.64
C ASP A 58 12.08 12.43 20.79
N PRO A 59 10.74 12.61 20.82
CA PRO A 59 9.70 11.59 20.64
C PRO A 59 9.50 11.18 19.18
N LYS A 60 9.34 9.87 18.91
CA LYS A 60 9.00 9.33 17.56
C LYS A 60 7.68 9.88 17.02
N SER A 61 6.73 10.26 17.88
CA SER A 61 5.51 10.93 17.46
C SER A 61 4.98 11.92 18.50
N PHE A 62 4.47 13.06 18.02
CA PHE A 62 4.04 14.20 18.83
C PHE A 62 3.00 15.08 18.13
N GLU A 63 2.31 15.92 18.91
CA GLU A 63 1.31 16.89 18.44
C GLU A 63 1.82 18.33 18.62
N ILE A 64 1.59 19.18 17.62
CA ILE A 64 1.87 20.63 17.65
C ILE A 64 0.69 21.43 17.08
N ALA A 65 0.66 22.74 17.34
CA ALA A 65 -0.30 23.63 16.69
C ALA A 65 0.22 24.13 15.33
N GLN A 66 -0.68 24.43 14.41
CA GLN A 66 -0.36 25.10 13.15
C GLN A 66 0.40 26.41 13.42
N GLY A 67 1.59 26.54 12.83
CA GLY A 67 2.50 27.66 13.01
C GLY A 67 3.59 27.45 14.05
N ASP A 68 3.63 26.32 14.76
CA ASP A 68 4.72 25.95 15.66
C ASP A 68 5.99 25.54 14.90
N THR A 69 7.13 25.56 15.61
CA THR A 69 8.45 25.22 15.07
C THR A 69 9.03 24.01 15.78
N VAL A 70 9.50 23.03 15.02
CA VAL A 70 10.24 21.87 15.52
C VAL A 70 11.74 22.11 15.35
N ILE A 71 12.50 21.82 16.39
CA ILE A 71 13.96 21.79 16.39
C ILE A 71 14.36 20.32 16.42
N PHE A 72 15.04 19.86 15.39
CA PHE A 72 15.65 18.54 15.33
C PHE A 72 17.10 18.68 15.79
N GLU A 73 17.46 18.07 16.93
CA GLU A 73 18.79 18.18 17.54
C GLU A 73 19.48 16.81 17.56
N ASN A 74 20.67 16.72 16.96
CA ASN A 74 21.48 15.52 17.01
C ASN A 74 22.19 15.43 18.37
N VAL A 75 21.84 14.43 19.17
CA VAL A 75 22.42 14.15 20.49
C VAL A 75 23.24 12.86 20.53
N GLY A 76 23.35 12.15 19.41
CA GLY A 76 24.14 10.93 19.23
C GLY A 76 25.64 11.20 19.01
N GLU A 77 26.34 10.16 18.55
CA GLU A 77 27.76 10.17 18.15
C GLU A 77 27.94 10.20 16.62
N GLU A 78 26.96 9.72 15.84
CA GLU A 78 26.99 9.71 14.37
C GLU A 78 26.22 10.89 13.72
N PRO A 79 26.43 11.20 12.42
CA PRO A 79 25.66 12.22 11.71
C PRO A 79 24.23 11.75 11.38
N HIS A 80 23.26 12.67 11.45
CA HIS A 80 21.84 12.42 11.14
C HIS A 80 21.28 13.53 10.24
N TRP A 81 20.33 13.24 9.35
CA TRP A 81 19.76 14.18 8.38
C TRP A 81 18.23 14.10 8.38
N PRO A 82 17.53 14.97 9.14
CA PRO A 82 16.07 15.02 9.13
C PRO A 82 15.53 15.48 7.78
N ALA A 83 14.63 14.69 7.18
CA ALA A 83 13.91 15.06 5.98
C ALA A 83 12.45 14.60 6.04
N SER A 84 11.56 15.35 5.39
CA SER A 84 10.19 14.91 5.11
C SER A 84 10.21 13.52 4.46
N ASN A 85 9.22 12.69 4.73
CA ASN A 85 8.94 11.53 3.89
C ASN A 85 8.58 12.00 2.48
N ILE A 86 8.50 11.13 1.47
CA ILE A 86 8.96 9.73 1.46
C ILE A 86 10.41 9.67 0.97
N HIS A 87 11.20 8.72 1.48
CA HIS A 87 12.53 8.45 0.93
C HIS A 87 12.43 7.93 -0.53
N PRO A 88 13.31 8.33 -1.46
CA PRO A 88 14.38 9.33 -1.37
C PRO A 88 13.96 10.74 -1.84
N THR A 89 12.65 11.00 -2.02
CA THR A 89 12.15 12.18 -2.74
C THR A 89 11.89 13.38 -1.82
N HIS A 90 11.54 13.11 -0.57
CA HIS A 90 11.28 14.05 0.52
C HIS A 90 10.11 15.03 0.27
N ARG A 91 9.04 14.58 -0.41
CA ARG A 91 7.94 15.43 -0.93
C ARG A 91 6.59 15.37 -0.21
N MET A 92 6.48 14.65 0.90
CA MET A 92 5.22 14.45 1.62
C MET A 92 4.69 15.76 2.19
N TYR A 93 5.57 16.57 2.81
CA TYR A 93 5.22 17.91 3.25
C TYR A 93 5.25 18.90 2.06
N PRO A 94 4.31 19.87 1.94
CA PRO A 94 4.16 20.68 0.73
C PRO A 94 5.39 21.50 0.35
N GLU A 95 6.02 22.19 1.30
CA GLU A 95 7.32 22.83 1.11
C GLU A 95 8.47 21.85 1.42
N ALA A 96 8.57 20.74 0.68
CA ALA A 96 9.67 19.80 0.81
C ALA A 96 10.02 19.08 -0.51
N GLY A 97 11.30 18.73 -0.66
CA GLY A 97 11.80 17.96 -1.79
C GLY A 97 13.32 17.93 -1.83
N ALA A 98 13.89 16.76 -2.10
CA ALA A 98 15.34 16.58 -2.21
C ALA A 98 15.98 17.45 -3.32
N GLU A 99 15.21 17.86 -4.35
CA GLU A 99 15.70 18.78 -5.37
C GLU A 99 15.82 20.25 -4.92
N TYR A 100 15.27 20.61 -3.75
CA TYR A 100 15.47 21.94 -3.16
C TYR A 100 16.84 22.06 -2.47
N CYS A 101 17.54 20.95 -2.25
CA CYS A 101 18.87 20.96 -1.65
C CYS A 101 19.90 21.58 -2.60
N GLY A 102 20.56 22.65 -2.15
CA GLY A 102 21.47 23.45 -2.95
C GLY A 102 20.81 24.57 -3.77
N THR A 103 19.51 24.81 -3.62
CA THR A 103 18.78 25.94 -4.24
C THR A 103 18.35 26.98 -3.20
N ASP A 104 17.71 28.09 -3.63
CA ASP A 104 17.22 29.13 -2.71
C ASP A 104 16.06 28.61 -1.83
N GLU A 105 15.31 27.62 -2.32
CA GLU A 105 14.19 26.96 -1.65
C GLU A 105 14.62 26.12 -0.43
N GLN A 106 15.90 25.70 -0.34
CA GLN A 106 16.45 24.94 0.79
C GLN A 106 16.11 25.56 2.16
N LEU A 107 16.13 26.90 2.26
CA LEU A 107 15.91 27.64 3.50
C LEU A 107 14.48 27.49 4.06
N THR A 108 13.55 27.02 3.24
CA THR A 108 12.13 26.80 3.59
C THR A 108 11.68 25.36 3.34
N SER A 109 12.58 24.46 2.95
CA SER A 109 12.28 23.04 2.74
C SER A 109 12.16 22.31 4.08
N PHE A 110 11.22 21.37 4.23
CA PHE A 110 11.26 20.36 5.29
C PHE A 110 12.28 19.26 4.96
N ASP A 111 13.52 19.68 4.75
CA ASP A 111 14.68 18.87 4.47
C ASP A 111 15.89 19.61 5.03
N ALA A 112 16.68 18.99 5.90
CA ALA A 112 17.91 19.58 6.42
C ALA A 112 18.96 19.83 5.31
N CYS A 113 18.86 19.09 4.21
CA CYS A 113 19.71 19.14 3.02
C CYS A 113 21.22 18.95 3.27
N ALA A 114 21.58 18.49 4.47
CA ALA A 114 22.94 18.15 4.89
C ALA A 114 22.89 17.31 6.18
N PRO A 115 23.90 16.47 6.44
CA PRO A 115 24.09 15.83 7.75
C PRO A 115 24.29 16.85 8.87
N LEU A 116 23.51 16.70 9.95
CA LEU A 116 23.75 17.34 11.24
C LEU A 116 24.80 16.52 11.99
N MET A 117 25.90 17.14 12.37
CA MET A 117 26.91 16.50 13.22
C MET A 117 26.42 16.46 14.69
N PRO A 118 27.03 15.66 15.58
CA PRO A 118 26.72 15.67 17.00
C PRO A 118 26.72 17.09 17.62
N GLY A 119 25.57 17.49 18.17
CA GLY A 119 25.32 18.82 18.74
C GLY A 119 24.84 19.89 17.74
N ASP A 120 24.71 19.57 16.44
CA ASP A 120 24.06 20.46 15.48
C ASP A 120 22.52 20.31 15.55
N SER A 121 21.81 21.33 15.07
CA SER A 121 20.35 21.34 15.03
C SER A 121 19.79 21.93 13.74
N TYR A 122 18.72 21.34 13.23
CA TYR A 122 17.89 21.85 12.14
C TYR A 122 16.54 22.36 12.69
N ARG A 123 15.93 23.36 12.04
CA ARG A 123 14.71 24.01 12.55
C ARG A 123 13.70 24.17 11.42
N PHE A 124 12.48 23.66 11.61
CA PHE A 124 11.42 23.73 10.61
C PHE A 124 10.09 24.21 11.21
N LYS A 125 9.32 25.01 10.46
CA LYS A 125 8.05 25.58 10.90
C LYS A 125 6.88 24.94 10.13
N PHE A 126 6.00 24.25 10.84
CA PHE A 126 4.85 23.58 10.25
C PHE A 126 3.68 24.56 10.09
N ASN A 127 3.34 24.90 8.85
CA ASN A 127 2.23 25.81 8.51
C ASN A 127 0.96 25.09 8.04
N HIS A 128 1.06 23.80 7.70
CA HIS A 128 -0.04 23.00 7.18
C HIS A 128 -0.59 22.05 8.26
N PRO A 129 -1.89 22.11 8.60
CA PRO A 129 -2.53 21.13 9.47
C PRO A 129 -2.57 19.75 8.78
N GLY A 130 -2.56 18.68 9.57
CA GLY A 130 -2.54 17.32 9.07
C GLY A 130 -1.54 16.42 9.79
N THR A 131 -1.31 15.23 9.22
CA THR A 131 -0.31 14.27 9.72
C THR A 131 0.84 14.20 8.73
N TRP A 132 2.04 14.53 9.18
CA TRP A 132 3.25 14.56 8.36
C TRP A 132 4.30 13.62 8.93
N ARG A 133 4.91 12.81 8.06
CA ARG A 133 5.97 11.87 8.43
C ARG A 133 7.33 12.37 7.92
N PHE A 134 8.38 11.94 8.60
CA PHE A 134 9.77 12.32 8.34
C PHE A 134 10.70 11.17 8.71
N HIS A 135 11.89 11.14 8.14
CA HIS A 135 12.91 10.12 8.40
C HIS A 135 14.30 10.75 8.44
N ASP A 136 15.27 9.99 8.95
CA ASP A 136 16.68 10.29 8.76
C ASP A 136 17.12 9.82 7.37
N HIS A 137 17.48 10.74 6.48
CA HIS A 137 17.95 10.42 5.13
C HIS A 137 19.22 9.53 5.12
N LEU A 138 20.02 9.53 6.20
CA LEU A 138 21.19 8.66 6.33
C LEU A 138 20.85 7.26 6.84
N ASN A 139 19.75 7.11 7.57
CA ASN A 139 19.28 5.86 8.17
C ASN A 139 17.74 5.81 8.08
N PRO A 140 17.15 5.53 6.89
CA PRO A 140 15.71 5.72 6.66
C PRO A 140 14.80 4.80 7.50
N GLU A 141 15.34 3.80 8.20
CA GLU A 141 14.64 3.03 9.22
C GLU A 141 14.22 3.87 10.44
N PHE A 142 14.91 4.99 10.69
CA PHE A 142 14.54 5.96 11.72
C PHE A 142 13.49 6.91 11.13
N GLY A 143 12.22 6.50 11.19
CA GLY A 143 11.05 7.34 10.86
C GLY A 143 10.39 7.98 12.09
N GLY A 144 9.63 9.05 11.88
CA GLY A 144 8.86 9.77 12.89
C GLY A 144 7.63 10.49 12.32
N LYS A 145 6.71 10.93 13.19
CA LYS A 145 5.39 11.48 12.78
C LYS A 145 4.91 12.64 13.63
N VAL A 146 4.65 13.78 13.00
CA VAL A 146 4.05 14.96 13.63
C VAL A 146 2.59 15.15 13.21
N ASN A 147 1.73 15.34 14.20
CA ASN A 147 0.34 15.72 14.01
C ASN A 147 0.22 17.23 14.23
N VAL A 148 -0.10 17.98 13.17
CA VAL A 148 -0.27 19.44 13.20
C VAL A 148 -1.76 19.76 13.31
N LEU A 149 -2.16 20.30 14.46
CA LEU A 149 -3.55 20.66 14.74
C LEU A 149 -3.91 22.00 14.10
N GLU A 150 -5.05 22.06 13.40
CA GLU A 150 -5.60 23.30 12.83
C GLU A 150 -5.86 24.34 13.92
N VAL A 151 -5.47 25.60 13.67
CA VAL A 151 -5.70 26.72 14.60
C VAL A 151 -6.73 27.66 13.99
N GLU A 152 -7.89 27.78 14.64
CA GLU A 152 -8.99 28.62 14.17
C GLU A 152 -8.53 30.07 13.91
N GLY A 153 -8.69 30.52 12.66
CA GLY A 153 -8.28 31.86 12.23
C GLY A 153 -6.90 31.95 11.57
N ILE A 154 -6.12 30.86 11.53
CA ILE A 154 -4.94 30.74 10.66
C ILE A 154 -5.38 30.04 9.38
N ALA A 155 -5.16 30.67 8.23
CA ALA A 155 -5.44 30.04 6.94
C ALA A 155 -4.33 29.03 6.62
N ASP A 156 -4.72 27.79 6.32
CA ASP A 156 -3.85 26.82 5.65
C ASP A 156 -3.44 27.35 4.26
N PRO A 157 -2.14 27.55 3.97
CA PRO A 157 -1.69 28.01 2.65
C PRO A 157 -2.03 27.03 1.50
N ALA A 158 -2.29 25.74 1.80
CA ALA A 158 -2.67 24.72 0.82
C ALA A 158 -4.15 24.76 0.45
N LEU A 159 -5.01 25.44 1.22
CA LEU A 159 -6.44 25.63 0.91
C LEU A 159 -6.69 26.68 -0.21
N GLN A 160 -5.82 26.71 -1.23
CA GLN A 160 -6.13 27.35 -2.50
C GLN A 160 -7.13 26.46 -3.25
N THR A 161 -8.41 26.81 -3.14
CA THR A 161 -9.55 26.03 -3.68
C THR A 161 -9.68 26.05 -5.20
N GLU A 162 -8.67 26.51 -5.91
CA GLU A 162 -8.54 26.46 -7.36
C GLU A 162 -7.18 25.83 -7.65
N PRO A 163 -7.06 24.88 -8.59
CA PRO A 163 -5.75 24.42 -9.01
C PRO A 163 -5.00 25.63 -9.56
N THR A 164 -3.93 26.05 -8.88
CA THR A 164 -2.95 26.94 -9.50
C THR A 164 -2.52 26.27 -10.78
N GLU A 165 -2.78 26.90 -11.94
CA GLU A 165 -2.38 26.36 -13.24
C GLU A 165 -0.90 26.01 -13.16
N ARG A 166 -0.58 24.70 -13.08
CA ARG A 166 0.81 24.26 -13.02
C ARG A 166 1.46 24.81 -14.29
N PRO A 167 2.56 25.57 -14.21
CA PRO A 167 3.18 26.16 -15.38
C PRO A 167 3.50 25.05 -16.39
N GLU A 168 2.93 25.15 -17.59
CA GLU A 168 3.04 24.06 -18.57
C GLU A 168 4.52 23.78 -18.88
N ARG A 169 4.98 22.58 -18.53
CA ARG A 169 6.36 22.17 -18.76
C ARG A 169 6.64 22.15 -20.26
N ALA A 170 7.84 22.60 -20.63
CA ALA A 170 8.35 22.35 -21.98
C ALA A 170 8.41 20.82 -22.23
N TYR A 171 7.97 20.40 -23.40
CA TYR A 171 7.93 18.99 -23.81
C TYR A 171 8.28 18.87 -25.29
N ASP A 172 8.80 17.69 -25.67
CA ASP A 172 9.20 17.37 -27.04
C ASP A 172 8.23 16.35 -27.66
N ASP A 173 7.38 16.81 -28.59
CA ASP A 173 6.47 15.95 -29.37
C ASP A 173 7.23 15.00 -30.31
N ASP A 174 8.48 15.29 -30.67
CA ASP A 174 9.29 14.51 -31.61
C ASP A 174 10.15 13.42 -30.92
N ILE A 175 10.11 13.30 -29.59
CA ILE A 175 10.89 12.30 -28.82
C ILE A 175 10.70 10.86 -29.36
N PRO A 176 11.77 10.13 -29.74
CA PRO A 176 11.64 8.80 -30.32
C PRO A 176 11.23 7.74 -29.30
N GLU A 177 10.67 6.64 -29.78
CA GLU A 177 10.26 5.49 -28.95
C GLU A 177 11.47 4.81 -28.28
N ILE A 178 12.62 4.80 -28.95
CA ILE A 178 13.92 4.41 -28.38
C ILE A 178 14.64 5.68 -27.92
N SER A 179 14.42 6.05 -26.66
CA SER A 179 15.01 7.23 -26.01
C SER A 179 15.66 6.88 -24.66
N PRO A 180 16.88 6.32 -24.63
CA PRO A 180 17.55 5.98 -23.35
C PRO A 180 17.79 7.20 -22.44
N GLU A 181 17.66 8.43 -22.97
CA GLU A 181 17.80 9.67 -22.21
C GLU A 181 16.77 9.80 -21.09
N ILE A 182 15.59 9.15 -21.20
CA ILE A 182 14.53 9.19 -20.18
C ILE A 182 14.99 8.69 -18.80
N PHE A 183 16.08 7.92 -18.75
CA PHE A 183 16.62 7.40 -17.49
C PHE A 183 17.31 8.50 -16.66
N GLN A 184 17.82 9.55 -17.32
CA GLN A 184 18.66 10.58 -16.69
C GLN A 184 18.13 12.01 -16.89
N ASP A 185 17.38 12.29 -17.96
CA ASP A 185 16.81 13.60 -18.25
C ASP A 185 15.31 13.64 -17.96
N GLU A 186 14.90 14.54 -17.07
CA GLU A 186 13.50 14.65 -16.64
C GLU A 186 12.58 15.29 -17.68
N GLY A 187 13.12 16.11 -18.59
CA GLY A 187 12.37 16.68 -19.70
C GLY A 187 12.05 15.63 -20.76
N ALA A 188 13.02 14.76 -21.06
CA ALA A 188 12.83 13.57 -21.88
C ALA A 188 11.79 12.64 -21.24
N LEU A 189 11.94 12.31 -19.95
CA LEU A 189 11.00 11.45 -19.24
C LEU A 189 9.56 11.99 -19.25
N TYR A 190 9.37 13.28 -18.95
CA TYR A 190 8.05 13.92 -19.00
C TYR A 190 7.44 13.89 -20.41
N SER A 191 8.26 14.19 -21.43
CA SER A 191 7.83 14.16 -22.84
C SER A 191 7.44 12.75 -23.29
N TYR A 192 8.22 11.74 -22.89
CA TYR A 192 7.97 10.34 -23.19
C TYR A 192 6.65 9.86 -22.57
N ILE A 193 6.39 10.19 -21.30
CA ILE A 193 5.13 9.83 -20.61
C ILE A 193 3.93 10.52 -21.25
N ARG A 194 4.05 11.80 -21.63
CA ARG A 194 3.00 12.55 -22.34
C ARG A 194 2.65 11.92 -23.69
N LYS A 195 3.64 11.34 -24.38
CA LYS A 195 3.51 10.78 -25.74
C LYS A 195 3.13 9.31 -25.79
N TYR A 196 3.75 8.49 -24.95
CA TYR A 196 3.66 7.02 -24.97
C TYR A 196 2.90 6.43 -23.78
N GLY A 197 2.61 7.24 -22.75
CA GLY A 197 1.88 6.83 -21.55
C GLY A 197 2.74 6.12 -20.50
N PRO A 198 2.23 5.95 -19.26
CA PRO A 198 3.05 5.46 -18.14
C PRO A 198 3.50 4.01 -18.34
N ALA A 199 2.62 3.07 -18.70
CA ALA A 199 2.95 1.65 -18.86
C ALA A 199 4.17 1.39 -19.74
N LEU A 200 4.19 1.93 -20.98
CA LEU A 200 5.32 1.76 -21.89
C LEU A 200 6.59 2.46 -21.35
N THR A 201 6.43 3.60 -20.66
CA THR A 201 7.56 4.27 -20.01
C THR A 201 8.21 3.39 -18.94
N ILE A 202 7.41 2.80 -18.03
CA ILE A 202 7.95 1.97 -16.94
C ILE A 202 8.55 0.68 -17.48
N GLN A 203 7.91 0.04 -18.46
CA GLN A 203 8.49 -1.11 -19.16
C GLN A 203 9.86 -0.77 -19.76
N TYR A 204 9.97 0.35 -20.47
CA TYR A 204 11.25 0.73 -21.09
C TYR A 204 12.30 1.16 -20.07
N LEU A 205 11.92 1.81 -18.96
CA LEU A 205 12.83 2.04 -17.81
C LEU A 205 13.34 0.73 -17.20
N TYR A 206 12.49 -0.29 -17.10
CA TYR A 206 12.87 -1.62 -16.63
C TYR A 206 13.85 -2.32 -17.59
N GLU A 207 13.69 -2.17 -18.90
CA GLU A 207 14.65 -2.66 -19.89
C GLU A 207 16.01 -1.94 -19.79
N LEU A 208 16.00 -0.61 -19.58
CA LEU A 208 17.21 0.22 -19.45
C LEU A 208 18.00 -0.03 -18.15
N GLN A 209 17.39 -0.60 -17.12
CA GLN A 209 18.02 -0.78 -15.80
C GLN A 209 19.36 -1.54 -15.87
N ALA A 210 19.49 -2.47 -16.81
CA ALA A 210 20.68 -3.31 -16.97
C ALA A 210 21.92 -2.52 -17.43
N GLU A 211 21.72 -1.36 -18.06
CA GLU A 211 22.80 -0.45 -18.50
C GLU A 211 22.95 0.77 -17.56
N TYR A 212 21.83 1.27 -17.01
CA TYR A 212 21.79 2.55 -16.30
C TYR A 212 21.67 2.47 -14.76
N GLY A 213 21.42 1.28 -14.20
CA GLY A 213 21.27 1.06 -12.74
C GLY A 213 19.81 0.84 -12.31
N ASP A 214 19.53 0.95 -11.01
CA ASP A 214 18.16 0.80 -10.49
C ASP A 214 17.19 1.79 -11.16
N CYS A 215 16.04 1.28 -11.63
CA CYS A 215 15.02 2.08 -12.31
C CYS A 215 13.93 2.61 -11.36
N HIS A 216 13.88 2.20 -10.10
CA HIS A 216 12.83 2.59 -9.14
C HIS A 216 12.77 4.11 -8.92
N SER A 217 13.93 4.74 -8.68
CA SER A 217 14.00 6.20 -8.46
C SER A 217 13.51 7.02 -9.67
N THR A 218 13.69 6.50 -10.88
CA THR A 218 13.19 7.12 -12.12
C THR A 218 11.70 6.79 -12.33
N ALA A 219 11.24 5.59 -11.93
CA ALA A 219 9.82 5.25 -11.92
C ALA A 219 9.01 6.13 -10.96
N HIS A 220 9.56 6.56 -9.81
CA HIS A 220 8.95 7.60 -8.96
C HIS A 220 8.73 8.91 -9.73
N LYS A 221 9.75 9.40 -10.45
CA LYS A 221 9.64 10.61 -11.30
C LYS A 221 8.55 10.41 -12.36
N ALA A 222 8.53 9.22 -12.98
CA ALA A 222 7.53 8.87 -13.98
C ALA A 222 6.10 8.85 -13.42
N GLY A 223 5.88 8.27 -12.24
CA GLY A 223 4.61 8.27 -11.53
C GLY A 223 4.10 9.69 -11.23
N ARG A 224 4.99 10.57 -10.77
CA ARG A 224 4.65 11.98 -10.52
C ARG A 224 4.19 12.69 -11.80
N TYR A 225 4.84 12.42 -12.93
CA TYR A 225 4.49 12.97 -14.24
C TYR A 225 3.23 12.35 -14.82
N ALA A 226 3.01 11.05 -14.63
CA ALA A 226 1.77 10.37 -14.95
C ALA A 226 0.59 11.02 -14.25
N TYR A 227 0.68 11.29 -12.93
CA TYR A 227 -0.40 11.99 -12.21
C TYR A 227 -0.52 13.47 -12.60
N GLU A 228 0.57 14.16 -12.95
CA GLU A 228 0.51 15.53 -13.48
C GLU A 228 -0.27 15.63 -14.81
N ILE A 229 -0.08 14.65 -15.70
CA ILE A 229 -0.65 14.64 -17.05
C ILE A 229 -2.06 14.01 -17.07
N PHE A 230 -2.24 12.90 -16.36
CA PHE A 230 -3.42 12.03 -16.43
C PHE A 230 -4.26 12.00 -15.14
N ASN A 231 -3.81 12.69 -14.08
CA ASN A 231 -4.47 12.70 -12.76
C ASN A 231 -4.72 11.26 -12.26
N ALA A 232 -5.89 10.95 -11.71
CA ALA A 232 -6.28 9.64 -11.22
C ALA A 232 -6.11 8.47 -12.25
N GLN A 233 -6.09 8.75 -13.55
CA GLN A 233 -5.84 7.70 -14.56
C GLN A 233 -4.40 7.17 -14.52
N ALA A 234 -3.47 7.87 -13.87
CA ALA A 234 -2.12 7.37 -13.60
C ALA A 234 -2.15 6.04 -12.84
N PHE A 235 -3.04 5.88 -11.85
CA PHE A 235 -3.18 4.64 -11.08
C PHE A 235 -3.75 3.46 -11.91
N GLN A 236 -4.32 3.74 -13.09
CA GLN A 236 -4.85 2.74 -14.02
C GLN A 236 -3.84 2.34 -15.10
N THR A 237 -2.76 3.11 -15.25
CA THR A 237 -1.82 3.03 -16.38
C THR A 237 -0.35 2.96 -15.98
N CYS A 238 0.00 3.28 -14.73
CA CYS A 238 1.23 2.83 -14.09
C CYS A 238 1.27 1.30 -14.03
N SER A 239 2.47 0.76 -13.88
CA SER A 239 2.71 -0.67 -13.72
C SER A 239 3.65 -0.94 -12.54
N ALA A 240 3.79 -2.21 -12.14
CA ALA A 240 4.50 -2.62 -10.92
C ALA A 240 6.01 -2.86 -11.13
N GLU A 241 6.48 -2.89 -12.37
CA GLU A 241 7.91 -2.93 -12.69
C GLU A 241 8.64 -1.72 -12.08
N CYS A 242 9.95 -1.85 -11.89
CA CYS A 242 10.75 -0.88 -11.11
C CYS A 242 10.20 -0.70 -9.68
N HIS A 243 9.87 -1.81 -9.01
CA HIS A 243 9.42 -1.88 -7.61
C HIS A 243 8.26 -0.91 -7.31
N SER A 244 7.17 -0.98 -8.09
CA SER A 244 5.97 -0.14 -7.87
C SER A 244 6.19 1.37 -7.95
N GLY A 245 7.37 1.84 -8.40
CA GLY A 245 7.78 3.24 -8.26
C GLY A 245 6.83 4.23 -8.96
N CYS A 246 6.18 3.81 -10.05
CA CYS A 246 5.15 4.62 -10.72
C CYS A 246 3.93 4.87 -9.81
N TYR A 247 3.45 3.84 -9.10
CA TYR A 247 2.36 4.00 -8.14
C TYR A 247 2.79 4.87 -6.95
N HIS A 248 4.02 4.71 -6.45
CA HIS A 248 4.55 5.55 -5.36
C HIS A 248 4.60 7.02 -5.79
N GLY A 249 5.18 7.32 -6.95
CA GLY A 249 5.24 8.67 -7.50
C GLY A 249 3.87 9.30 -7.81
N ALA A 250 2.92 8.51 -8.32
CA ALA A 250 1.55 8.98 -8.51
C ALA A 250 0.89 9.33 -7.16
N THR A 251 1.15 8.52 -6.14
CA THR A 251 0.65 8.71 -4.77
C THR A 251 1.26 9.93 -4.09
N GLU A 252 2.59 10.14 -4.19
CA GLU A 252 3.27 11.35 -3.74
C GLU A 252 2.62 12.61 -4.31
N SER A 253 2.45 12.67 -5.64
CA SER A 253 1.85 13.82 -6.33
C SER A 253 0.39 14.05 -5.93
N TYR A 254 -0.36 12.99 -5.67
CA TYR A 254 -1.74 13.07 -5.18
C TYR A 254 -1.81 13.64 -3.76
N PHE A 255 -1.04 13.09 -2.82
CA PHE A 255 -1.07 13.53 -1.42
C PHE A 255 -0.49 14.94 -1.23
N ARG A 256 0.53 15.33 -2.00
CA ARG A 256 1.03 16.71 -2.03
C ARG A 256 -0.07 17.71 -2.47
N ASP A 257 -0.88 17.34 -3.45
CA ASP A 257 -1.92 18.21 -4.04
C ASP A 257 -3.22 18.25 -3.22
N LYS A 258 -3.53 17.18 -2.47
CA LYS A 258 -4.81 17.00 -1.77
C LYS A 258 -4.71 16.99 -0.24
N GLY A 259 -3.52 16.81 0.30
CA GLY A 259 -3.33 16.46 1.69
C GLY A 259 -4.05 15.14 2.04
N THR A 260 -4.41 15.00 3.31
CA THR A 260 -5.08 13.81 3.86
C THR A 260 -6.51 14.09 4.33
N ALA A 261 -6.95 15.35 4.27
CA ALA A 261 -8.18 15.82 4.91
C ALA A 261 -9.47 15.23 4.34
N ASN A 262 -9.49 14.84 3.06
CA ASN A 262 -10.66 14.26 2.38
C ASN A 262 -10.36 12.86 1.81
N LEU A 263 -9.48 12.10 2.48
CA LEU A 263 -8.92 10.86 1.94
C LEU A 263 -9.98 9.84 1.50
N GLU A 264 -11.07 9.69 2.26
CA GLU A 264 -12.21 8.84 1.90
C GLU A 264 -12.87 9.28 0.58
N GLN A 265 -13.15 10.58 0.42
CA GLN A 265 -13.82 11.11 -0.77
C GLN A 265 -12.91 11.07 -1.99
N ASP A 266 -11.65 11.43 -1.82
CA ASP A 266 -10.68 11.47 -2.92
C ASP A 266 -10.31 10.04 -3.37
N LEU A 267 -10.02 9.09 -2.47
CA LEU A 267 -9.73 7.69 -2.85
C LEU A 267 -10.91 7.02 -3.57
N ALA A 268 -12.15 7.29 -3.15
CA ALA A 268 -13.35 6.79 -3.82
C ALA A 268 -13.53 7.33 -5.25
N ILE A 269 -12.87 8.43 -5.62
CA ILE A 269 -12.90 9.03 -6.96
C ILE A 269 -11.77 8.50 -7.86
N ILE A 270 -10.63 8.05 -7.30
CA ILE A 270 -9.45 7.65 -8.09
C ILE A 270 -9.78 6.53 -9.10
N CYS A 271 -10.41 5.46 -8.63
CA CYS A 271 -10.63 4.24 -9.43
C CYS A 271 -12.08 4.14 -9.93
N SER A 272 -12.55 5.16 -10.64
CA SER A 272 -13.91 5.13 -11.22
C SER A 272 -14.10 3.91 -12.13
N SER A 273 -15.20 3.18 -11.95
CA SER A 273 -15.46 1.85 -12.55
C SER A 273 -15.83 1.87 -14.04
N GLY A 274 -15.35 2.86 -14.80
CA GLY A 274 -15.82 3.17 -16.16
C GLY A 274 -15.26 2.32 -17.29
N LEU A 275 -14.31 1.42 -17.01
CA LEU A 275 -13.61 0.59 -18.01
C LEU A 275 -14.05 -0.88 -17.90
N ASN A 276 -13.48 -1.67 -16.98
CA ASN A 276 -13.94 -3.02 -16.65
C ASN A 276 -13.48 -3.41 -15.21
N PRO A 277 -13.94 -4.56 -14.66
CA PRO A 277 -13.56 -5.00 -13.32
C PRO A 277 -12.07 -5.31 -13.13
N PHE A 278 -11.35 -5.72 -14.19
CA PHE A 278 -9.92 -5.99 -14.13
C PHE A 278 -9.12 -4.69 -13.94
N PHE A 279 -9.42 -3.64 -14.71
CA PHE A 279 -8.78 -2.32 -14.54
C PHE A 279 -9.11 -1.69 -13.19
N SER A 280 -10.35 -1.81 -12.71
CA SER A 280 -10.72 -1.38 -11.36
C SER A 280 -9.89 -2.11 -10.29
N HIS A 281 -9.72 -3.43 -10.42
CA HIS A 281 -8.83 -4.20 -9.54
C HIS A 281 -7.40 -3.68 -9.58
N GLN A 282 -6.78 -3.50 -10.77
CA GLN A 282 -5.40 -3.01 -10.87
C GLN A 282 -5.22 -1.62 -10.25
N CYS A 283 -6.18 -0.72 -10.45
CA CYS A 283 -6.15 0.61 -9.85
C CYS A 283 -6.15 0.55 -8.31
N PHE A 284 -7.06 -0.21 -7.70
CA PHE A 284 -7.09 -0.39 -6.25
C PHE A 284 -5.85 -1.11 -5.71
N HIS A 285 -5.27 -2.04 -6.47
CA HIS A 285 -4.00 -2.69 -6.15
C HIS A 285 -2.85 -1.67 -6.09
N GLY A 286 -2.72 -0.84 -7.14
CA GLY A 286 -1.77 0.28 -7.21
C GLY A 286 -1.91 1.28 -6.06
N VAL A 287 -3.14 1.61 -5.66
CA VAL A 287 -3.43 2.41 -4.46
C VAL A 287 -2.90 1.74 -3.19
N GLY A 288 -2.97 0.41 -3.08
CA GLY A 288 -2.41 -0.35 -1.96
C GLY A 288 -0.89 -0.19 -1.81
N HIS A 289 -0.13 -0.25 -2.91
CA HIS A 289 1.31 0.06 -2.91
C HIS A 289 1.57 1.50 -2.43
N GLY A 290 0.83 2.45 -3.03
CA GLY A 290 0.87 3.86 -2.65
C GLY A 290 0.59 4.12 -1.17
N LEU A 291 -0.35 3.39 -0.57
CA LEU A 291 -0.69 3.52 0.85
C LEU A 291 0.37 2.94 1.78
N MET A 292 1.11 1.90 1.38
CA MET A 292 2.29 1.43 2.14
C MET A 292 3.40 2.49 2.13
N ALA A 293 3.72 3.01 0.94
CA ALA A 293 4.66 4.12 0.76
C ALA A 293 4.26 5.36 1.60
N PHE A 294 2.99 5.78 1.53
CA PHE A 294 2.46 6.94 2.27
C PHE A 294 2.42 6.74 3.79
N SER A 295 2.04 5.54 4.26
CA SER A 295 1.97 5.24 5.70
C SER A 295 3.32 4.93 6.33
N ASP A 296 4.43 5.09 5.59
CA ASP A 296 5.79 4.80 6.08
C ASP A 296 5.90 3.35 6.53
N TYR A 297 5.33 2.46 5.70
CA TYR A 297 5.25 1.01 5.86
C TYR A 297 4.56 0.53 7.15
N GLU A 298 3.77 1.39 7.81
CA GLU A 298 2.87 0.99 8.89
C GLU A 298 1.68 0.19 8.35
N LEU A 299 1.87 -1.12 8.19
CA LEU A 299 0.93 -2.07 7.58
C LEU A 299 -0.52 -1.91 8.07
N LEU A 300 -0.73 -1.75 9.38
CA LEU A 300 -2.09 -1.62 9.93
C LEU A 300 -2.73 -0.26 9.58
N GLU A 301 -1.94 0.80 9.42
CA GLU A 301 -2.40 2.12 8.97
C GLU A 301 -2.78 2.05 7.47
N ALA A 302 -1.93 1.45 6.62
CA ALA A 302 -2.22 1.20 5.20
C ALA A 302 -3.51 0.39 4.99
N LEU A 303 -3.67 -0.73 5.71
CA LEU A 303 -4.87 -1.56 5.65
C LEU A 303 -6.12 -0.82 6.13
N SER A 304 -6.00 0.07 7.13
CA SER A 304 -7.13 0.90 7.58
C SER A 304 -7.52 1.97 6.56
N ASN A 305 -6.57 2.49 5.78
CA ASN A 305 -6.86 3.42 4.68
C ASN A 305 -7.58 2.70 3.52
N CYS A 306 -7.23 1.44 3.24
CA CYS A 306 -7.96 0.61 2.28
C CYS A 306 -9.45 0.37 2.68
N ASP A 307 -9.79 0.40 3.97
CA ASP A 307 -11.19 0.28 4.43
C ASP A 307 -12.10 1.42 3.96
N LEU A 308 -11.51 2.59 3.65
CA LEU A 308 -12.22 3.76 3.14
C LEU A 308 -12.70 3.58 1.69
N ILE A 309 -12.37 2.45 1.06
CA ILE A 309 -12.68 2.13 -0.33
C ILE A 309 -13.48 0.82 -0.42
N PRO A 310 -14.75 0.75 0.00
CA PRO A 310 -15.47 -0.52 0.19
C PRO A 310 -15.55 -1.42 -1.06
N ASP A 311 -15.68 -0.82 -2.25
CA ASP A 311 -15.75 -1.54 -3.53
C ASP A 311 -14.39 -2.06 -4.02
N GLY A 312 -13.29 -1.56 -3.45
CA GLY A 312 -11.91 -1.86 -3.85
C GLY A 312 -11.04 -2.50 -2.76
N ALA A 313 -11.55 -2.60 -1.52
CA ALA A 313 -10.76 -2.89 -0.32
C ALA A 313 -9.91 -4.17 -0.42
N GLU A 314 -10.46 -5.29 -0.90
CA GLU A 314 -9.72 -6.55 -1.05
C GLU A 314 -8.53 -6.42 -2.03
N SER A 315 -8.70 -5.67 -3.13
CA SER A 315 -7.61 -5.41 -4.06
C SER A 315 -6.58 -4.44 -3.45
N CYS A 316 -7.03 -3.43 -2.70
CA CYS A 316 -6.14 -2.54 -1.96
C CYS A 316 -5.29 -3.30 -0.94
N TYR A 317 -5.89 -4.23 -0.16
CA TYR A 317 -5.13 -5.12 0.73
C TYR A 317 -4.10 -5.96 -0.04
N SER A 318 -4.44 -6.43 -1.24
CA SER A 318 -3.51 -7.24 -2.06
C SER A 318 -2.26 -6.46 -2.46
N GLY A 319 -2.39 -5.17 -2.82
CA GLY A 319 -1.24 -4.29 -3.08
C GLY A 319 -0.45 -3.98 -1.80
N VAL A 320 -1.14 -3.72 -0.70
CA VAL A 320 -0.52 -3.49 0.62
C VAL A 320 0.35 -4.69 1.07
N PHE A 321 -0.17 -5.92 0.99
CA PHE A 321 0.61 -7.10 1.39
C PHE A 321 1.71 -7.46 0.38
N MET A 322 1.52 -7.23 -0.92
CA MET A 322 2.60 -7.38 -1.90
C MET A 322 3.74 -6.39 -1.59
N GLU A 323 3.42 -5.11 -1.41
CA GLU A 323 4.42 -4.06 -1.14
C GLU A 323 5.13 -4.27 0.21
N ASN A 324 4.43 -4.75 1.24
CA ASN A 324 5.05 -5.12 2.51
C ASN A 324 6.15 -6.17 2.34
N VAL A 325 6.00 -7.14 1.42
CA VAL A 325 7.00 -8.19 1.18
C VAL A 325 8.05 -7.80 0.12
N VAL A 326 7.67 -7.03 -0.90
CA VAL A 326 8.53 -6.66 -2.04
C VAL A 326 9.32 -5.38 -1.78
N GLY A 327 8.68 -4.33 -1.27
CA GLY A 327 9.31 -3.04 -0.96
C GLY A 327 9.99 -3.01 0.39
N GLY A 328 9.35 -3.61 1.41
CA GLY A 328 9.82 -3.60 2.81
C GLY A 328 11.13 -4.36 3.09
N LEU A 329 11.79 -4.89 2.05
CA LEU A 329 13.08 -5.59 2.11
C LEU A 329 14.15 -4.97 1.21
N SER A 330 13.92 -3.77 0.69
CA SER A 330 14.83 -3.14 -0.26
C SER A 330 15.71 -2.08 0.43
N PRO A 331 16.91 -2.45 0.95
CA PRO A 331 17.82 -1.49 1.58
C PRO A 331 18.36 -0.43 0.60
N THR A 332 18.23 -0.67 -0.71
CA THR A 332 18.54 0.30 -1.78
C THR A 332 17.44 1.34 -2.00
N ILE A 333 16.21 1.07 -1.54
CA ILE A 333 15.06 1.97 -1.69
C ILE A 333 14.77 2.75 -0.39
N GLY A 334 15.25 2.27 0.76
CA GLY A 334 15.02 2.92 2.06
C GLY A 334 13.57 2.79 2.55
N HIS A 335 12.97 1.62 2.28
CA HIS A 335 11.64 1.26 2.76
C HIS A 335 11.79 0.09 3.73
N PHE A 336 11.39 0.31 4.99
CA PHE A 336 11.56 -0.63 6.09
C PHE A 336 10.22 -0.85 6.79
N THR A 337 9.90 -2.11 7.09
CA THR A 337 8.64 -2.49 7.74
C THR A 337 8.92 -3.31 8.99
N ASP A 338 8.27 -2.94 10.10
CA ASP A 338 8.24 -3.75 11.33
C ASP A 338 7.36 -5.02 11.16
N TYR A 339 6.70 -5.17 10.02
CA TYR A 339 5.76 -6.25 9.70
C TYR A 339 6.37 -7.32 8.77
N LEU A 340 7.67 -7.55 8.90
CA LEU A 340 8.36 -8.73 8.36
C LEU A 340 9.18 -9.44 9.44
N SER A 341 9.27 -10.77 9.31
CA SER A 341 9.95 -11.66 10.26
C SER A 341 10.47 -12.90 9.54
N ASP A 342 11.22 -13.73 10.27
CA ASP A 342 11.56 -15.10 9.87
C ASP A 342 10.53 -16.12 10.38
N ASP A 343 9.51 -15.67 11.13
CA ASP A 343 8.31 -16.45 11.40
C ASP A 343 7.43 -16.50 10.12
N PRO A 344 7.19 -17.69 9.53
CA PRO A 344 6.44 -17.79 8.28
C PRO A 344 4.96 -17.43 8.42
N GLN A 345 4.40 -17.34 9.63
CA GLN A 345 3.01 -16.93 9.86
C GLN A 345 2.84 -15.42 10.04
N PHE A 346 3.92 -14.69 10.33
CA PHE A 346 3.89 -13.26 10.62
C PHE A 346 4.00 -12.41 9.35
N PRO A 347 3.15 -11.38 9.14
CA PRO A 347 2.21 -10.78 10.10
C PRO A 347 0.77 -11.34 10.02
N CYS A 348 0.52 -12.38 9.22
CA CYS A 348 -0.82 -12.91 8.98
C CYS A 348 -1.49 -13.52 10.22
N ASP A 349 -0.72 -13.87 11.25
CA ASP A 349 -1.20 -14.29 12.57
C ASP A 349 -1.76 -13.12 13.39
N ILE A 350 -1.11 -11.94 13.37
CA ILE A 350 -1.48 -10.74 14.15
C ILE A 350 -2.53 -9.83 13.51
N VAL A 351 -2.66 -9.80 12.17
CA VAL A 351 -3.63 -8.91 11.50
C VAL A 351 -5.09 -9.30 11.78
N PRO A 352 -6.05 -8.35 11.80
CA PRO A 352 -7.48 -8.64 11.88
C PRO A 352 -7.99 -9.65 10.82
N GLU A 353 -8.97 -10.48 11.22
CA GLU A 353 -9.60 -11.55 10.41
C GLU A 353 -9.87 -11.20 8.95
N LYS A 354 -10.38 -9.98 8.69
CA LYS A 354 -10.74 -9.52 7.34
C LYS A 354 -9.54 -9.44 6.39
N TYR A 355 -8.35 -9.13 6.89
CA TYR A 355 -7.14 -8.96 6.05
C TYR A 355 -6.40 -10.30 5.80
N LYS A 356 -6.72 -11.36 6.57
CA LYS A 356 -5.92 -12.59 6.57
C LYS A 356 -5.90 -13.32 5.23
N ASN A 357 -6.98 -13.30 4.45
CA ASN A 357 -6.97 -13.92 3.11
C ASN A 357 -5.95 -13.26 2.18
N ALA A 358 -5.97 -11.93 2.07
CA ALA A 358 -5.00 -11.18 1.26
C ALA A 358 -3.57 -11.36 1.79
N CYS A 359 -3.38 -11.37 3.11
CA CYS A 359 -2.08 -11.62 3.73
C CYS A 359 -1.50 -12.99 3.33
N TYR A 360 -2.25 -14.07 3.57
CA TYR A 360 -1.80 -15.42 3.22
C TYR A 360 -1.64 -15.64 1.71
N PHE A 361 -2.32 -14.84 0.86
CA PHE A 361 -2.13 -14.86 -0.60
C PHE A 361 -0.81 -14.20 -1.09
N TYR A 362 -0.06 -13.52 -0.21
CA TYR A 362 1.29 -13.01 -0.50
C TYR A 362 2.38 -13.54 0.44
N GLN A 363 2.01 -14.12 1.58
CA GLN A 363 2.93 -14.55 2.62
C GLN A 363 4.02 -15.52 2.14
N THR A 364 3.72 -16.37 1.15
CA THR A 364 4.74 -17.32 0.64
C THR A 364 5.90 -16.63 -0.06
N SER A 365 5.73 -15.40 -0.59
CA SER A 365 6.85 -14.63 -1.15
C SER A 365 7.87 -14.24 -0.08
N ARG A 366 7.48 -14.19 1.21
CA ARG A 366 8.43 -14.13 2.33
C ARG A 366 8.94 -15.53 2.70
N MET A 367 8.09 -16.55 2.73
CA MET A 367 8.51 -17.93 3.02
C MET A 367 9.59 -18.46 2.06
N VAL A 368 9.50 -18.19 0.75
CA VAL A 368 10.53 -18.62 -0.22
C VAL A 368 11.89 -17.96 0.02
N GLN A 369 11.93 -16.78 0.64
CA GLN A 369 13.18 -16.15 1.07
C GLN A 369 13.73 -16.80 2.35
N ILE A 370 12.88 -17.03 3.35
CA ILE A 370 13.26 -17.68 4.63
C ILE A 370 13.78 -19.11 4.37
N PHE A 371 13.23 -19.80 3.36
CA PHE A 371 13.48 -21.20 3.08
C PHE A 371 14.40 -21.47 1.86
N ASP A 372 15.04 -20.46 1.29
CA ASP A 372 15.91 -20.58 0.09
C ASP A 372 15.22 -21.30 -1.08
N TRP A 373 13.97 -20.94 -1.37
CA TRP A 373 13.09 -21.56 -2.37
C TRP A 373 12.78 -23.06 -2.15
N ASP A 374 12.96 -23.59 -0.94
CA ASP A 374 12.54 -24.94 -0.57
C ASP A 374 11.01 -25.03 -0.41
N PHE A 375 10.33 -25.32 -1.53
CA PHE A 375 8.89 -25.49 -1.59
C PHE A 375 8.31 -26.58 -0.66
N SER A 376 9.14 -27.51 -0.14
CA SER A 376 8.68 -28.48 0.87
C SER A 376 8.44 -27.80 2.22
N LYS A 377 9.32 -26.86 2.60
CA LYS A 377 9.16 -26.06 3.82
C LYS A 377 8.04 -25.02 3.68
N VAL A 378 7.89 -24.42 2.50
CA VAL A 378 6.75 -23.52 2.19
C VAL A 378 5.43 -24.28 2.34
N ALA A 379 5.35 -25.51 1.80
CA ALA A 379 4.16 -26.36 1.95
C ALA A 379 3.88 -26.78 3.40
N GLU A 380 4.92 -27.06 4.19
CA GLU A 380 4.79 -27.34 5.63
C GLU A 380 4.21 -26.11 6.36
N ALA A 381 4.78 -24.91 6.14
CA ALA A 381 4.30 -23.67 6.73
C ALA A 381 2.86 -23.27 6.29
N CYS A 382 2.49 -23.50 5.03
CA CYS A 382 1.09 -23.35 4.60
C CYS A 382 0.14 -24.39 5.22
N GLY A 383 0.65 -25.55 5.65
CA GLY A 383 -0.10 -26.52 6.44
C GLY A 383 -0.32 -26.09 7.90
N GLU A 384 0.55 -25.24 8.44
CA GLU A 384 0.41 -24.65 9.78
C GLU A 384 -0.51 -23.43 9.83
N ALA A 385 -0.75 -22.79 8.67
CA ALA A 385 -1.78 -21.77 8.55
C ALA A 385 -3.15 -22.32 8.98
N GLY A 386 -3.95 -21.50 9.66
CA GLY A 386 -5.29 -21.90 10.11
C GLY A 386 -6.15 -22.40 8.95
N GLU A 387 -6.97 -23.44 9.17
CA GLU A 387 -7.68 -24.22 8.13
C GLU A 387 -8.33 -23.37 7.02
N ARG A 388 -8.89 -22.20 7.39
CA ARG A 388 -9.51 -21.24 6.46
C ARG A 388 -8.55 -20.61 5.45
N TYR A 389 -7.27 -20.42 5.82
CA TYR A 389 -6.27 -19.71 5.02
C TYR A 389 -5.25 -20.63 4.35
N GLN A 390 -5.36 -21.95 4.54
CA GLN A 390 -4.53 -22.90 3.80
C GLN A 390 -4.74 -22.74 2.29
N GLN A 391 -5.97 -22.51 1.84
CA GLN A 391 -6.26 -22.23 0.43
C GLN A 391 -5.46 -21.03 -0.13
N PRO A 392 -5.62 -19.78 0.37
CA PRO A 392 -4.85 -18.66 -0.16
C PRO A 392 -3.33 -18.82 0.03
N CYS A 393 -2.87 -19.52 1.07
CA CYS A 393 -1.43 -19.82 1.23
C CYS A 393 -0.90 -20.76 0.15
N PHE A 394 -1.60 -21.87 -0.15
CA PHE A 394 -1.20 -22.77 -1.24
C PHE A 394 -1.39 -22.13 -2.62
N GLU A 395 -2.40 -21.26 -2.82
CA GLU A 395 -2.52 -20.45 -4.04
C GLU A 395 -1.36 -19.44 -4.18
N SER A 396 -0.90 -18.82 -3.08
CA SER A 396 0.30 -17.98 -3.03
C SER A 396 1.56 -18.76 -3.39
N MET A 397 1.74 -19.95 -2.80
CA MET A 397 2.84 -20.86 -3.14
C MET A 397 2.83 -21.18 -4.64
N GLY A 398 1.64 -21.44 -5.19
CA GLY A 398 1.44 -21.61 -6.63
C GLY A 398 1.91 -20.41 -7.44
N ARG A 399 1.53 -19.19 -7.05
CA ARG A 399 1.97 -17.95 -7.71
C ARG A 399 3.50 -17.83 -7.72
N ASP A 400 4.17 -18.08 -6.60
CA ASP A 400 5.64 -18.04 -6.52
C ASP A 400 6.31 -19.13 -7.37
N VAL A 401 5.75 -20.35 -7.41
CA VAL A 401 6.17 -21.42 -8.34
C VAL A 401 6.02 -20.96 -9.80
N GLY A 402 4.87 -20.39 -10.16
CA GLY A 402 4.61 -19.87 -11.50
C GLY A 402 5.55 -18.73 -11.90
N GLY A 403 5.92 -17.86 -10.96
CA GLY A 403 6.90 -16.78 -11.17
C GLY A 403 8.33 -17.29 -11.34
N LEU A 404 8.73 -18.33 -10.59
CA LEU A 404 10.04 -18.97 -10.73
C LEU A 404 10.17 -19.78 -12.04
N ARG A 405 9.05 -20.29 -12.56
CA ARG A 405 9.00 -21.31 -13.64
C ARG A 405 8.23 -20.85 -14.88
N LEU A 406 8.23 -19.56 -15.19
CA LEU A 406 7.40 -18.93 -16.25
C LEU A 406 7.28 -19.75 -17.56
N ASP A 407 8.41 -20.25 -18.10
CA ASP A 407 8.45 -21.03 -19.35
C ASP A 407 8.64 -22.55 -19.14
N ASN A 408 8.45 -23.07 -17.93
CA ASN A 408 8.74 -24.46 -17.59
C ASN A 408 7.63 -25.12 -16.76
N ASN A 409 6.53 -25.40 -17.45
CA ASN A 409 5.36 -26.08 -16.92
C ASN A 409 5.66 -27.45 -16.26
N ILE A 410 6.71 -28.17 -16.70
CA ILE A 410 7.07 -29.46 -16.11
C ILE A 410 7.62 -29.27 -14.69
N ASP A 411 8.58 -28.36 -14.53
CA ASP A 411 9.18 -28.08 -13.22
C ASP A 411 8.17 -27.38 -12.30
N ALA A 412 7.28 -26.53 -12.83
CA ALA A 412 6.20 -25.92 -12.06
C ALA A 412 5.22 -26.97 -11.46
N ILE A 413 4.79 -27.95 -12.25
CA ILE A 413 3.92 -29.05 -11.79
C ILE A 413 4.66 -29.97 -10.79
N ALA A 414 5.98 -30.10 -10.93
CA ALA A 414 6.83 -30.85 -10.03
C ALA A 414 7.03 -30.13 -8.67
N ASP A 415 7.27 -28.82 -8.67
CA ASP A 415 7.43 -27.99 -7.47
C ASP A 415 6.12 -27.92 -6.67
N CYS A 416 4.96 -27.79 -7.33
CA CYS A 416 3.66 -27.97 -6.67
C CYS A 416 3.41 -29.40 -6.15
N GLY A 417 4.29 -30.37 -6.47
CA GLY A 417 4.33 -31.70 -5.86
C GLY A 417 4.89 -31.73 -4.44
N ALA A 418 5.47 -30.63 -3.95
CA ALA A 418 5.82 -30.47 -2.54
C ALA A 418 4.59 -30.30 -1.64
N ALA A 419 3.47 -29.79 -2.18
CA ALA A 419 2.22 -29.67 -1.45
C ALA A 419 1.52 -31.03 -1.24
N PRO A 420 0.82 -31.25 -0.11
CA PRO A 420 0.06 -32.48 0.14
C PRO A 420 -0.96 -32.80 -0.96
N LEU A 421 -1.10 -34.09 -1.29
CA LEU A 421 -2.06 -34.57 -2.30
C LEU A 421 -3.51 -34.19 -1.93
N GLY A 422 -4.30 -33.89 -2.96
CA GLY A 422 -5.67 -33.37 -2.82
C GLY A 422 -5.68 -31.84 -2.89
N ASN A 423 -6.50 -31.21 -2.06
CA ASN A 423 -6.75 -29.76 -2.15
C ASN A 423 -5.48 -28.89 -2.10
N PRO A 424 -4.49 -29.10 -1.21
CA PRO A 424 -3.28 -28.28 -1.17
C PRO A 424 -2.50 -28.25 -2.48
N ARG A 425 -2.29 -29.42 -3.10
CA ARG A 425 -1.68 -29.52 -4.44
C ARG A 425 -2.55 -28.88 -5.52
N ILE A 426 -3.87 -29.06 -5.48
CA ILE A 426 -4.79 -28.38 -6.43
C ILE A 426 -4.65 -26.86 -6.31
N TRP A 427 -4.67 -26.30 -5.09
CA TRP A 427 -4.53 -24.88 -4.81
C TRP A 427 -3.21 -24.31 -5.35
N CYS A 428 -2.09 -25.02 -5.16
CA CYS A 428 -0.80 -24.67 -5.77
C CYS A 428 -0.86 -24.66 -7.29
N LEU A 429 -1.40 -25.72 -7.91
CA LEU A 429 -1.52 -25.79 -9.38
C LEU A 429 -2.41 -24.67 -9.93
N THR A 430 -3.50 -24.31 -9.25
CA THR A 430 -4.35 -23.18 -9.63
C THR A 430 -3.69 -21.82 -9.43
N GLY A 431 -2.82 -21.65 -8.43
CA GLY A 431 -2.01 -20.44 -8.28
C GLY A 431 -0.98 -20.31 -9.40
N ALA A 432 -0.27 -21.40 -9.71
CA ALA A 432 0.78 -21.43 -10.73
C ALA A 432 0.23 -21.13 -12.13
N VAL A 433 -0.87 -21.77 -12.54
CA VAL A 433 -1.45 -21.55 -13.88
C VAL A 433 -2.08 -20.16 -14.03
N GLN A 434 -2.57 -19.54 -12.95
CA GLN A 434 -3.04 -18.16 -12.99
C GLN A 434 -1.90 -17.16 -13.19
N ASN A 435 -0.66 -17.50 -12.79
CA ASN A 435 0.49 -16.63 -12.99
C ASN A 435 0.79 -16.39 -14.48
N SER A 436 0.57 -17.40 -15.32
CA SER A 436 0.76 -17.30 -16.79
C SER A 436 -0.18 -16.28 -17.46
N PHE A 437 -1.31 -15.92 -16.85
CA PHE A 437 -2.25 -14.94 -17.43
C PHE A 437 -1.81 -13.47 -17.31
N TRP A 438 -0.67 -13.20 -16.65
CA TRP A 438 -0.11 -11.85 -16.51
C TRP A 438 0.97 -11.50 -17.54
N VAL A 439 1.38 -12.44 -18.39
CA VAL A 439 2.34 -12.20 -19.49
C VAL A 439 1.65 -12.27 -20.86
N PRO A 440 2.10 -11.48 -21.85
CA PRO A 440 1.68 -11.64 -23.24
C PRO A 440 1.86 -13.08 -23.73
N ASP A 441 0.90 -13.58 -24.52
CA ASP A 441 0.82 -14.95 -25.05
C ASP A 441 0.79 -16.10 -23.99
N GLY A 442 0.82 -15.78 -22.69
CA GLY A 442 0.84 -16.78 -21.60
C GLY A 442 -0.42 -17.64 -21.47
N GLN A 443 -1.48 -17.33 -22.21
CA GLN A 443 -2.69 -18.15 -22.29
C GLN A 443 -2.42 -19.51 -22.96
N ASP A 444 -1.51 -19.55 -23.94
CA ASP A 444 -1.09 -20.83 -24.57
C ASP A 444 -0.18 -21.63 -23.62
N VAL A 445 0.64 -20.96 -22.81
CA VAL A 445 1.44 -21.59 -21.74
C VAL A 445 0.52 -22.23 -20.69
N ALA A 446 -0.57 -21.55 -20.32
CA ALA A 446 -1.57 -22.06 -19.38
C ALA A 446 -2.33 -23.29 -19.90
N LEU A 447 -2.68 -23.30 -21.20
CA LEU A 447 -3.29 -24.47 -21.86
C LEU A 447 -2.34 -25.68 -21.86
N ASP A 448 -1.07 -25.46 -22.19
CA ASP A 448 -0.03 -26.50 -22.13
C ASP A 448 0.14 -27.03 -20.69
N PHE A 449 0.15 -26.15 -19.68
CA PHE A 449 0.21 -26.53 -18.26
C PHE A 449 -0.94 -27.47 -17.88
N CYS A 450 -2.20 -27.07 -18.12
CA CYS A 450 -3.36 -27.91 -17.75
C CYS A 450 -3.40 -29.24 -18.51
N SER A 451 -2.92 -29.28 -19.76
CA SER A 451 -2.91 -30.51 -20.56
C SER A 451 -2.02 -31.62 -19.97
N ARG A 452 -0.95 -31.23 -19.25
CA ARG A 452 0.05 -32.12 -18.64
C ARG A 452 -0.40 -32.78 -17.32
N LEU A 453 -1.56 -32.40 -16.79
CA LEU A 453 -2.06 -32.91 -15.50
C LEU A 453 -2.79 -34.25 -15.66
N ASP A 454 -2.18 -35.38 -15.30
CA ASP A 454 -2.81 -36.70 -15.44
C ASP A 454 -3.93 -36.98 -14.42
N VAL A 455 -3.99 -36.24 -13.30
CA VAL A 455 -4.99 -36.44 -12.24
C VAL A 455 -6.29 -35.71 -12.61
N PRO A 456 -7.44 -36.40 -12.76
CA PRO A 456 -8.66 -35.76 -13.29
C PRO A 456 -9.16 -34.54 -12.51
N GLY A 457 -9.04 -34.57 -11.17
CA GLY A 457 -9.40 -33.43 -10.33
C GLY A 457 -8.46 -32.23 -10.48
N GLU A 458 -7.15 -32.47 -10.63
CA GLU A 458 -6.17 -31.42 -10.89
C GLU A 458 -6.39 -30.81 -12.28
N LYS A 459 -6.61 -31.65 -13.31
CA LYS A 459 -6.90 -31.19 -14.68
C LYS A 459 -8.17 -30.36 -14.75
N GLN A 460 -9.28 -30.83 -14.16
CA GLN A 460 -10.54 -30.07 -14.13
C GLN A 460 -10.35 -28.72 -13.45
N SER A 461 -9.81 -28.68 -12.22
CA SER A 461 -9.62 -27.41 -11.49
C SER A 461 -8.66 -26.44 -12.19
N CYS A 462 -7.71 -26.95 -12.97
CA CYS A 462 -6.84 -26.14 -13.83
C CYS A 462 -7.63 -25.52 -14.99
N TYR A 463 -8.37 -26.34 -15.76
CA TYR A 463 -9.20 -25.83 -16.87
C TYR A 463 -10.30 -24.86 -16.39
N ASP A 464 -11.02 -25.17 -15.32
CA ASP A 464 -12.03 -24.30 -14.71
C ASP A 464 -11.46 -22.90 -14.41
N THR A 465 -10.25 -22.89 -13.84
CA THR A 465 -9.52 -21.67 -13.46
C THR A 465 -9.15 -20.83 -14.69
N ILE A 466 -8.55 -21.42 -15.72
CA ILE A 466 -8.12 -20.66 -16.92
C ILE A 466 -9.31 -20.23 -17.78
N ILE A 467 -10.37 -21.03 -17.87
CA ILE A 467 -11.61 -20.69 -18.57
C ILE A 467 -12.31 -19.50 -17.91
N ARG A 468 -12.38 -19.49 -16.56
CA ARG A 468 -12.92 -18.35 -15.80
C ARG A 468 -12.05 -17.09 -15.94
N ARG A 469 -10.73 -17.24 -16.12
CA ARG A 469 -9.80 -16.11 -16.21
C ARG A 469 -9.76 -15.47 -17.60
N ALA A 470 -9.88 -16.27 -18.67
CA ALA A 470 -9.76 -15.81 -20.05
C ALA A 470 -10.64 -14.58 -20.42
N PRO A 471 -11.95 -14.52 -20.13
CA PRO A 471 -12.78 -13.34 -20.46
C PRO A 471 -12.47 -12.08 -19.63
N LEU A 472 -11.60 -12.18 -18.62
CA LEU A 472 -11.14 -11.01 -17.84
C LEU A 472 -9.86 -10.39 -18.41
N VAL A 473 -9.25 -11.00 -19.42
CA VAL A 473 -7.94 -10.62 -19.99
C VAL A 473 -7.98 -10.52 -21.52
N ILE A 474 -8.72 -11.40 -22.19
CA ILE A 474 -8.90 -11.39 -23.65
C ILE A 474 -10.13 -10.53 -23.98
N GLU A 475 -9.92 -9.31 -24.45
CA GLU A 475 -11.00 -8.36 -24.75
C GLU A 475 -11.77 -8.69 -26.04
N ALA A 476 -11.09 -9.29 -27.04
CA ALA A 476 -11.69 -9.59 -28.32
C ALA A 476 -12.35 -10.98 -28.32
N GLU A 477 -13.67 -11.01 -28.54
CA GLU A 477 -14.48 -12.25 -28.60
C GLU A 477 -13.89 -13.30 -29.55
N ALA A 478 -13.38 -12.89 -30.72
CA ALA A 478 -12.77 -13.80 -31.70
C ALA A 478 -11.45 -14.44 -31.19
N ASP A 479 -10.66 -13.73 -30.41
CA ASP A 479 -9.42 -14.26 -29.82
C ASP A 479 -9.73 -15.17 -28.62
N LEU A 480 -10.82 -14.88 -27.90
CA LEU A 480 -11.33 -15.70 -26.81
C LEU A 480 -11.95 -17.01 -27.33
N GLU A 481 -12.69 -16.98 -28.44
CA GLU A 481 -13.09 -18.19 -29.18
C GLU A 481 -11.87 -18.99 -29.64
N ALA A 482 -10.86 -18.32 -30.22
CA ALA A 482 -9.63 -18.97 -30.68
C ALA A 482 -8.85 -19.64 -29.53
N PHE A 483 -8.78 -19.01 -28.35
CA PHE A 483 -8.26 -19.62 -27.12
C PHE A 483 -9.05 -20.88 -26.74
N CYS A 484 -10.38 -20.80 -26.69
CA CYS A 484 -11.22 -21.95 -26.33
C CYS A 484 -11.06 -23.14 -27.30
N LEU A 485 -10.82 -22.89 -28.59
CA LEU A 485 -10.59 -23.94 -29.59
C LEU A 485 -9.21 -24.61 -29.47
N LYS A 486 -8.25 -24.02 -28.74
CA LYS A 486 -6.96 -24.64 -28.42
C LYS A 486 -7.02 -25.56 -27.18
N ALA A 487 -8.08 -25.45 -26.35
CA ALA A 487 -8.25 -26.31 -25.18
C ALA A 487 -8.48 -27.79 -25.55
N GLU A 488 -8.24 -28.68 -24.59
CA GLU A 488 -8.57 -30.11 -24.74
C GLU A 488 -10.06 -30.31 -25.06
N GLU A 489 -10.37 -31.28 -25.94
CA GLU A 489 -11.71 -31.49 -26.53
C GLU A 489 -12.83 -31.57 -25.48
N SER A 490 -12.57 -32.13 -24.30
CA SER A 490 -13.54 -32.22 -23.20
C SER A 490 -13.90 -30.88 -22.54
N PHE A 491 -13.08 -29.83 -22.73
CA PHE A 491 -13.22 -28.52 -22.10
C PHE A 491 -13.61 -27.40 -23.09
N GLN A 492 -13.43 -27.60 -24.39
CA GLN A 492 -13.79 -26.61 -25.42
C GLN A 492 -15.25 -26.17 -25.30
N ASP A 493 -16.13 -27.14 -25.10
CA ASP A 493 -17.57 -26.97 -25.02
C ASP A 493 -18.00 -26.16 -23.77
N GLU A 494 -17.21 -26.20 -22.70
CA GLU A 494 -17.41 -25.40 -21.49
C GLU A 494 -16.83 -23.99 -21.66
N CYS A 495 -15.62 -23.90 -22.23
CA CYS A 495 -14.97 -22.63 -22.54
C CYS A 495 -15.82 -21.75 -23.46
N LEU A 496 -16.31 -22.29 -24.58
CA LEU A 496 -17.18 -21.57 -25.53
C LEU A 496 -18.51 -21.12 -24.90
N LYS A 497 -19.03 -21.83 -23.88
CA LYS A 497 -20.20 -21.38 -23.11
C LYS A 497 -19.86 -20.22 -22.17
N ALA A 498 -18.65 -20.17 -21.61
CA ALA A 498 -18.19 -19.04 -20.80
C ALA A 498 -18.04 -17.77 -21.65
N VAL A 499 -17.54 -17.89 -22.89
CA VAL A 499 -17.49 -16.78 -23.88
C VAL A 499 -18.87 -16.17 -24.06
N ALA A 500 -19.87 -17.00 -24.42
CA ALA A 500 -21.24 -16.55 -24.70
C ALA A 500 -22.03 -16.04 -23.48
N ILE A 501 -21.42 -16.00 -22.29
CA ILE A 501 -21.96 -15.38 -21.06
C ILE A 501 -21.24 -14.05 -20.75
N ALA A 502 -20.03 -13.86 -21.26
CA ALA A 502 -19.24 -12.64 -21.10
C ALA A 502 -19.55 -11.58 -22.17
N SER A 503 -19.95 -12.00 -23.38
CA SER A 503 -20.48 -11.16 -24.48
C SER A 503 -21.92 -10.66 -24.22
#